data_AF-A0A838Z4Q9-F1
#
_entry.id   AF-A0A838Z4Q9-F1
#
_cell.length_a   1.000
_cell.length_b   1.000
_cell.length_c   1.000
_cell.angle_alpha   90.00
_cell.angle_beta   90.00
_cell.angle_gamma   90.00
#
_symmetry.space_group_name_H-M   'P 1'
#
loop_
_entity.id
_entity.type
_entity.pdbx_description
1 polymer ?
#
loop_
_entity_poly.entity_id
_entity_poly.type
_entity_poly.pdbx_seq_one_letter_code
_entity_poly.pdbx_strand_id
1 'polypeptide(L)'
;MQSILITGGTGTLGQELSKQLLAKGYSVNILSSKEKPEIAFFTNIIQGDLTDQSSLEKAVESSEIIIHCASNPRNAQVVDIEGTRNLLALIDKNHCKHFLYVSIAGVDKSDYPYYQTKYAVEKLIEASELPYSILRATQFHDLVLYRLIQVFDQGPGKPIQIPAGMKFQSIDKSDTATSVIELVANKPTYTITTIGGPEVLTLENMTEDYFAQSGRNEEIVYIEPSTAFYQVFTTGINLCPENAIKGITWQQYLSNLQLQEVTTPSENKSGL
;
A
#
# COMPACT_ATOMS: atom_id res chain seq x y z
N MET A 1 -18.63 -19.01 6.36
CA MET A 1 -17.28 -18.42 6.15
C MET A 1 -17.52 -17.09 5.47
N GLN A 2 -16.98 -15.98 5.98
CA GLN A 2 -17.18 -14.69 5.32
C GLN A 2 -16.37 -14.65 4.01
N SER A 3 -17.03 -14.26 2.92
CA SER A 3 -16.40 -14.09 1.62
C SER A 3 -15.83 -12.69 1.49
N ILE A 4 -14.52 -12.59 1.21
CA ILE A 4 -13.78 -11.34 1.08
C ILE A 4 -13.36 -11.16 -0.37
N LEU A 5 -13.73 -10.02 -0.97
CA LEU A 5 -13.15 -9.56 -2.22
C LEU A 5 -12.03 -8.57 -1.95
N ILE A 6 -10.87 -8.78 -2.58
CA ILE A 6 -9.76 -7.83 -2.55
C ILE A 6 -9.55 -7.28 -3.96
N THR A 7 -9.77 -5.97 -4.11
CA THR A 7 -9.35 -5.26 -5.33
C THR A 7 -7.91 -4.80 -5.17
N GLY A 8 -7.14 -4.77 -6.26
CA GLY A 8 -5.69 -4.57 -6.14
C GLY A 8 -4.99 -5.73 -5.40
N GLY A 9 -5.61 -6.91 -5.37
CA GLY A 9 -5.09 -8.11 -4.69
C GLY A 9 -3.75 -8.61 -5.24
N THR A 10 -3.38 -8.18 -6.45
CA THR A 10 -2.10 -8.48 -7.09
C THR A 10 -0.98 -7.52 -6.67
N GLY A 11 -1.31 -6.40 -6.02
CA GLY A 11 -0.36 -5.42 -5.53
C GLY A 11 0.27 -5.82 -4.19
N THR A 12 1.26 -5.04 -3.75
CA THR A 12 2.06 -5.27 -2.53
C THR A 12 1.21 -5.56 -1.29
N LEU A 13 0.25 -4.69 -0.97
CA LEU A 13 -0.61 -4.88 0.20
C LEU A 13 -1.66 -5.98 -0.04
N GLY A 14 -2.23 -6.04 -1.25
CA GLY A 14 -3.27 -7.01 -1.60
C GLY A 14 -2.82 -8.46 -1.47
N GLN A 15 -1.58 -8.76 -1.86
CA GLN A 15 -1.01 -10.09 -1.69
C GLN A 15 -0.78 -10.43 -0.22
N GLU A 16 -0.27 -9.49 0.58
CA GLU A 16 -0.03 -9.69 2.01
C GLU A 16 -1.34 -9.90 2.79
N LEU A 17 -2.36 -9.09 2.49
CA LEU A 17 -3.73 -9.27 3.01
C LEU A 17 -4.27 -10.66 2.69
N SER A 18 -4.16 -11.08 1.42
CA SER A 18 -4.68 -12.38 0.98
C SER A 18 -4.00 -13.53 1.74
N LYS A 19 -2.67 -13.48 1.86
CA LYS A 19 -1.88 -14.48 2.59
C LYS A 19 -2.33 -14.58 4.05
N GLN A 20 -2.44 -13.46 4.76
CA GLN A 20 -2.82 -13.45 6.17
C GLN A 20 -4.28 -13.84 6.40
N LEU A 21 -5.21 -13.41 5.52
CA LEU A 21 -6.62 -13.78 5.59
C LEU A 21 -6.83 -15.28 5.34
N LEU A 22 -6.17 -15.85 4.34
CA LEU A 22 -6.21 -17.30 4.08
C LEU A 22 -5.67 -18.09 5.28
N ALA A 23 -4.57 -17.65 5.89
CA ALA A 23 -4.02 -18.28 7.09
C ALA A 23 -4.98 -18.23 8.30
N LYS A 24 -5.89 -17.25 8.34
CA LYS A 24 -6.95 -17.13 9.36
C LYS A 24 -8.25 -17.86 8.98
N GLY A 25 -8.28 -18.55 7.84
CA GLY A 25 -9.43 -19.34 7.39
C GLY A 25 -10.56 -18.53 6.74
N TYR A 26 -10.26 -17.34 6.22
CA TYR A 26 -11.22 -16.59 5.39
C TYR A 26 -11.26 -17.13 3.95
N SER A 27 -12.41 -16.95 3.28
CA SER A 27 -12.51 -17.20 1.85
C SER A 27 -12.14 -15.92 1.11
N VAL A 28 -11.03 -15.95 0.37
CA VAL A 28 -10.47 -14.76 -0.31
C VAL A 28 -10.61 -14.91 -1.82
N ASN A 29 -11.21 -13.90 -2.43
CA ASN A 29 -11.29 -13.69 -3.87
C ASN A 29 -10.47 -12.45 -4.23
N ILE A 30 -9.65 -12.54 -5.27
CA ILE A 30 -8.91 -11.40 -5.82
C ILE A 30 -9.55 -10.96 -7.13
N LEU A 31 -9.89 -9.68 -7.22
CA LEU A 31 -10.25 -9.05 -8.50
C LEU A 31 -8.97 -8.75 -9.29
N SER A 32 -8.89 -9.24 -10.52
CA SER A 32 -7.76 -8.99 -11.41
C SER A 32 -8.23 -8.82 -12.86
N SER A 33 -7.72 -7.81 -13.56
CA SER A 33 -7.93 -7.66 -15.01
C SER A 33 -7.12 -8.66 -15.82
N LYS A 34 -6.05 -9.23 -15.22
CA LYS A 34 -5.27 -10.33 -15.80
C LYS A 34 -5.91 -11.67 -15.45
N GLU A 35 -6.02 -12.55 -16.44
CA GLU A 35 -6.52 -13.92 -16.26
C GLU A 35 -5.60 -14.77 -15.36
N LYS A 36 -4.29 -14.58 -15.49
CA LYS A 36 -3.26 -15.29 -14.71
C LYS A 36 -2.32 -14.29 -14.04
N PRO A 37 -2.74 -13.66 -12.92
CA PRO A 37 -1.86 -12.79 -12.17
C PRO A 37 -0.75 -13.60 -11.48
N GLU A 38 0.43 -13.00 -11.35
CA GLU A 38 1.55 -13.59 -10.60
C GLU A 38 1.27 -13.49 -9.10
N ILE A 39 0.86 -14.61 -8.50
CA ILE A 39 0.55 -14.73 -7.07
C ILE A 39 1.17 -16.04 -6.57
N ALA A 40 1.90 -15.97 -5.46
CA ALA A 40 2.68 -17.10 -4.93
C ALA A 40 1.87 -18.11 -4.09
N PHE A 41 0.55 -17.95 -4.02
CA PHE A 41 -0.34 -18.77 -3.18
C PHE A 41 -1.66 -19.07 -3.89
N PHE A 42 -2.30 -20.18 -3.52
CA PHE A 42 -3.59 -20.57 -4.07
C PHE A 42 -4.71 -19.69 -3.51
N THR A 43 -5.44 -19.02 -4.40
CA THR A 43 -6.58 -18.17 -4.06
C THR A 43 -7.51 -18.09 -5.28
N ASN A 44 -8.78 -17.77 -5.07
CA ASN A 44 -9.72 -17.63 -6.16
C ASN A 44 -9.50 -16.30 -6.88
N ILE A 45 -9.39 -16.33 -8.21
CA ILE A 45 -9.24 -15.14 -9.04
C ILE A 45 -10.56 -14.91 -9.76
N ILE A 46 -11.13 -13.72 -9.58
CA ILE A 46 -12.29 -13.26 -10.33
C ILE A 46 -11.78 -12.26 -11.36
N GLN A 47 -11.95 -12.60 -12.65
CA GLN A 47 -11.57 -11.71 -13.72
C GLN A 47 -12.53 -10.51 -13.77
N GLY A 48 -11.97 -9.31 -13.75
CA GLY A 48 -12.73 -8.07 -13.89
C GLY A 48 -11.82 -6.85 -13.88
N ASP A 49 -12.32 -5.74 -14.42
CA ASP A 49 -11.63 -4.46 -14.51
C ASP A 49 -12.50 -3.39 -13.86
N LEU A 50 -11.91 -2.59 -12.95
CA LEU A 50 -12.64 -1.51 -12.28
C LEU A 50 -13.18 -0.48 -13.28
N THR A 51 -12.57 -0.36 -14.46
CA THR A 51 -13.01 0.54 -15.53
C THR A 51 -14.17 -0.02 -16.37
N ASP A 52 -14.51 -1.30 -16.21
CA ASP A 52 -15.65 -1.96 -16.84
C ASP A 52 -16.61 -2.48 -15.76
N GLN A 53 -17.63 -1.67 -15.45
CA GLN A 53 -18.62 -1.99 -14.42
C GLN A 53 -19.27 -3.38 -14.63
N SER A 54 -19.59 -3.76 -15.87
CA SER A 54 -20.26 -5.05 -16.13
C SER A 54 -19.39 -6.26 -15.75
N SER A 55 -18.08 -6.10 -15.79
CA SER A 55 -17.13 -7.15 -15.39
C SER A 55 -17.05 -7.37 -13.87
N LEU A 56 -17.61 -6.46 -13.08
CA LEU A 56 -17.51 -6.48 -11.61
C LEU A 56 -18.67 -7.20 -10.92
N GLU A 57 -19.80 -7.44 -11.62
CA GLU A 57 -21.04 -7.99 -11.05
C GLU A 57 -20.78 -9.28 -10.27
N LYS A 58 -20.12 -10.27 -10.91
CA LYS A 58 -19.79 -11.55 -10.28
C LYS A 58 -18.90 -11.42 -9.04
N ALA A 59 -17.98 -10.45 -9.07
CA ALA A 59 -17.07 -10.20 -7.95
C ALA A 59 -17.83 -9.65 -6.74
N VAL A 60 -18.78 -8.74 -6.98
CA VAL A 60 -19.55 -8.08 -5.93
C VAL A 60 -20.65 -8.98 -5.36
N GLU A 61 -21.40 -9.69 -6.20
CA GLU A 61 -22.51 -10.58 -5.78
C GLU A 61 -22.08 -11.66 -4.78
N SER A 62 -20.83 -12.10 -4.85
CA SER A 62 -20.30 -13.20 -4.05
C SER A 62 -19.63 -12.73 -2.75
N SER A 63 -19.67 -11.44 -2.41
CA SER A 63 -18.78 -10.83 -1.42
C SER A 63 -19.51 -10.08 -0.33
N GLU A 64 -19.32 -10.53 0.92
CA GLU A 64 -19.88 -9.88 2.11
C GLU A 64 -18.97 -8.74 2.59
N ILE A 65 -17.66 -8.86 2.36
CA ILE A 65 -16.65 -7.87 2.74
C ILE A 65 -15.82 -7.53 1.51
N ILE A 66 -15.57 -6.24 1.29
CA ILE A 66 -14.76 -5.76 0.17
C ILE A 66 -13.60 -4.94 0.75
N ILE A 67 -12.38 -5.35 0.44
CA ILE A 67 -11.16 -4.61 0.76
C ILE A 67 -10.64 -3.95 -0.52
N HIS A 68 -10.80 -2.64 -0.59
CA HIS A 68 -10.43 -1.83 -1.72
C HIS A 68 -8.99 -1.30 -1.59
N CYS A 69 -8.05 -1.99 -2.24
CA CYS A 69 -6.63 -1.63 -2.30
C CYS A 69 -6.15 -1.26 -3.72
N ALA A 70 -7.06 -1.23 -4.70
CA ALA A 70 -6.69 -0.88 -6.07
C ALA A 70 -6.28 0.59 -6.18
N SER A 71 -5.23 0.82 -6.95
CA SER A 71 -4.80 2.16 -7.32
C SER A 71 -3.93 2.10 -8.57
N ASN A 72 -4.07 3.09 -9.45
CA ASN A 72 -3.18 3.29 -10.58
C ASN A 72 -2.77 4.76 -10.66
N PRO A 73 -1.63 5.15 -10.07
CA PRO A 73 -1.18 6.55 -10.07
C PRO A 73 -1.06 7.19 -11.45
N ARG A 74 -0.84 6.39 -12.51
CA ARG A 74 -0.74 6.89 -13.90
C ARG A 74 -2.09 7.17 -14.55
N ASN A 75 -3.16 6.58 -14.03
CA ASN A 75 -4.52 6.74 -14.55
C ASN A 75 -5.54 6.87 -13.41
N ALA A 76 -5.19 7.66 -12.40
CA ALA A 76 -5.89 7.67 -11.12
C ALA A 76 -7.34 8.18 -11.25
N GLN A 77 -7.60 9.11 -12.18
CA GLN A 77 -8.97 9.56 -12.45
C GLN A 77 -9.86 8.40 -12.91
N VAL A 78 -9.40 7.57 -13.85
CA VAL A 78 -10.21 6.50 -14.44
C VAL A 78 -10.27 5.29 -13.52
N VAL A 79 -9.14 4.87 -12.97
CA VAL A 79 -9.05 3.62 -12.20
C VAL A 79 -9.43 3.82 -10.73
N ASP A 80 -8.95 4.88 -10.09
CA ASP A 80 -9.21 5.09 -8.66
C ASP A 80 -10.57 5.76 -8.46
N ILE A 81 -10.88 6.85 -9.15
CA ILE A 81 -12.15 7.58 -8.93
C ILE A 81 -13.31 6.88 -9.63
N GLU A 82 -13.30 6.83 -10.96
CA GLU A 82 -14.41 6.24 -11.71
C GLU A 82 -14.52 4.73 -11.46
N GLY A 83 -13.38 4.03 -11.32
CA GLY A 83 -13.39 2.63 -10.92
C GLY A 83 -13.99 2.37 -9.55
N THR A 84 -13.77 3.27 -8.57
CA THR A 84 -14.48 3.17 -7.28
C THR A 84 -15.97 3.43 -7.45
N ARG A 85 -16.38 4.42 -8.26
CA ARG A 85 -17.82 4.66 -8.51
C ARG A 85 -18.50 3.43 -9.10
N ASN A 86 -17.87 2.80 -10.10
CA ASN A 86 -18.37 1.58 -10.73
C ASN A 86 -18.54 0.46 -9.71
N LEU A 87 -17.54 0.27 -8.84
CA LEU A 87 -17.60 -0.72 -7.78
C LEU A 87 -18.73 -0.43 -6.79
N LEU A 88 -18.80 0.80 -6.26
CA LEU A 88 -19.82 1.22 -5.28
C LEU A 88 -21.24 1.10 -5.83
N ALA A 89 -21.45 1.39 -7.12
CA ALA A 89 -22.76 1.36 -7.77
C ALA A 89 -23.37 -0.05 -7.86
N LEU A 90 -22.56 -1.11 -7.77
CA LEU A 90 -23.01 -2.50 -7.87
C LEU A 90 -23.24 -3.17 -6.52
N ILE A 91 -22.79 -2.55 -5.43
CA ILE A 91 -22.84 -3.18 -4.10
C ILE A 91 -24.27 -3.10 -3.56
N ASP A 92 -24.88 -4.27 -3.32
CA ASP A 92 -26.12 -4.36 -2.56
C ASP A 92 -25.84 -4.01 -1.08
N LYS A 93 -26.41 -2.88 -0.65
CA LYS A 93 -26.32 -2.36 0.73
C LYS A 93 -26.84 -3.34 1.79
N ASN A 94 -27.75 -4.25 1.41
CA ASN A 94 -28.29 -5.26 2.32
C ASN A 94 -27.37 -6.49 2.45
N HIS A 95 -26.50 -6.71 1.47
CA HIS A 95 -25.57 -7.84 1.44
C HIS A 95 -24.18 -7.48 1.96
N CYS A 96 -23.67 -6.30 1.59
CA CYS A 96 -22.34 -5.85 2.00
C CYS A 96 -22.31 -5.50 3.49
N LYS A 97 -21.49 -6.24 4.24
CA LYS A 97 -21.31 -6.07 5.67
C LYS A 97 -20.20 -5.10 6.00
N HIS A 98 -19.20 -4.94 5.12
CA HIS A 98 -18.09 -4.03 5.34
C HIS A 98 -17.35 -3.69 4.03
N PHE A 99 -17.24 -2.40 3.72
CA PHE A 99 -16.37 -1.83 2.70
C PHE A 99 -15.15 -1.17 3.35
N LEU A 100 -13.97 -1.77 3.18
CA LEU A 100 -12.71 -1.29 3.73
C LEU A 100 -11.87 -0.64 2.66
N TYR A 101 -11.44 0.60 2.87
CA TYR A 101 -10.54 1.29 1.96
C TYR A 101 -9.20 1.61 2.60
N VAL A 102 -8.13 1.27 1.89
CA VAL A 102 -6.77 1.64 2.30
C VAL A 102 -6.33 2.91 1.60
N SER A 103 -6.25 3.97 2.39
CA SER A 103 -5.85 5.32 2.01
C SER A 103 -4.46 5.65 2.56
N ILE A 104 -4.05 6.91 2.49
CA ILE A 104 -2.69 7.37 2.79
C ILE A 104 -2.72 8.37 3.97
N ALA A 105 -1.69 8.42 4.80
CA ALA A 105 -1.60 9.48 5.82
C ALA A 105 -1.52 10.87 5.15
N GLY A 106 -2.34 11.82 5.62
CA GLY A 106 -2.31 13.22 5.19
C GLY A 106 -2.90 13.53 3.81
N VAL A 107 -3.71 12.64 3.21
CA VAL A 107 -4.28 12.85 1.85
C VAL A 107 -5.09 14.14 1.73
N ASP A 108 -5.71 14.54 2.83
CA ASP A 108 -6.58 15.70 2.98
C ASP A 108 -5.84 17.02 3.20
N LYS A 109 -4.51 17.00 3.23
CA LYS A 109 -3.67 18.15 3.56
C LYS A 109 -2.69 18.54 2.44
N SER A 110 -2.71 17.85 1.30
CA SER A 110 -1.74 18.05 0.21
C SER A 110 -2.40 18.28 -1.13
N ASP A 111 -1.91 19.27 -1.88
CA ASP A 111 -2.33 19.54 -3.26
C ASP A 111 -1.67 18.62 -4.30
N TYR A 112 -0.86 17.65 -3.87
CA TYR A 112 -0.27 16.68 -4.78
C TYR A 112 -1.39 15.88 -5.49
N PRO A 113 -1.46 15.84 -6.84
CA PRO A 113 -2.62 15.29 -7.55
C PRO A 113 -3.00 13.86 -7.16
N TYR A 114 -2.01 13.02 -6.86
CA TYR A 114 -2.29 11.66 -6.38
C TYR A 114 -2.97 11.63 -5.00
N TYR A 115 -2.61 12.54 -4.08
CA TYR A 115 -3.28 12.67 -2.78
C TYR A 115 -4.71 13.19 -2.95
N GLN A 116 -4.91 14.18 -3.82
CA GLN A 116 -6.24 14.69 -4.16
C GLN A 116 -7.16 13.59 -4.71
N THR A 117 -6.63 12.70 -5.56
CA THR A 117 -7.38 11.53 -6.04
C THR A 117 -7.75 10.58 -4.90
N LYS A 118 -6.81 10.20 -4.04
CA LYS A 118 -7.09 9.32 -2.89
C LYS A 118 -8.11 9.97 -1.94
N TYR A 119 -8.05 11.29 -1.75
CA TYR A 119 -9.05 12.04 -0.99
C TYR A 119 -10.44 11.98 -1.61
N ALA A 120 -10.54 12.17 -2.93
CA ALA A 120 -11.80 12.09 -3.64
C ALA A 120 -12.43 10.70 -3.49
N VAL A 121 -11.63 9.63 -3.51
CA VAL A 121 -12.12 8.26 -3.26
C VAL A 121 -12.66 8.10 -1.84
N GLU A 122 -12.01 8.66 -0.81
CA GLU A 122 -12.57 8.67 0.55
C GLU A 122 -13.95 9.33 0.57
N LYS A 123 -14.11 10.46 -0.09
CA LYS A 123 -15.39 11.19 -0.15
C LYS A 123 -16.49 10.40 -0.87
N LEU A 124 -16.15 9.63 -1.90
CA LEU A 124 -17.10 8.73 -2.57
C LEU A 124 -17.59 7.63 -1.64
N ILE A 125 -16.69 7.05 -0.85
CA ILE A 125 -17.02 5.98 0.09
C ILE A 125 -17.88 6.53 1.23
N GLU A 126 -17.52 7.67 1.82
CA GLU A 126 -18.31 8.34 2.85
C GLU A 126 -19.74 8.66 2.37
N ALA A 127 -19.90 9.03 1.10
CA ALA A 127 -21.20 9.32 0.49
C ALA A 127 -21.99 8.08 0.02
N SER A 128 -21.41 6.88 0.07
CA SER A 128 -22.01 5.65 -0.49
C SER A 128 -23.14 5.06 0.34
N GLU A 129 -23.26 5.47 1.60
CA GLU A 129 -24.14 4.87 2.63
C GLU A 129 -23.85 3.39 2.95
N LEU A 130 -22.75 2.82 2.42
CA LEU A 130 -22.33 1.47 2.77
C LEU A 130 -21.75 1.42 4.19
N PRO A 131 -21.79 0.27 4.87
CA PRO A 131 -21.03 0.07 6.10
C PRO A 131 -19.53 0.12 5.78
N TYR A 132 -18.82 1.18 6.16
CA TYR A 132 -17.42 1.38 5.75
C TYR A 132 -16.44 1.59 6.91
N SER A 133 -15.17 1.36 6.61
CA SER A 133 -14.03 1.90 7.36
C SER A 133 -12.94 2.33 6.39
N ILE A 134 -12.27 3.44 6.69
CA ILE A 134 -11.12 3.91 5.92
C ILE A 134 -9.90 3.84 6.83
N LEU A 135 -8.86 3.15 6.37
CA LEU A 135 -7.56 3.10 7.04
C LEU A 135 -6.54 3.88 6.22
N ARG A 136 -6.07 5.00 6.75
CA ARG A 136 -4.92 5.75 6.23
C ARG A 136 -3.64 5.15 6.81
N ALA A 137 -2.73 4.70 5.96
CA ALA A 137 -1.40 4.24 6.38
C ALA A 137 -0.31 5.22 5.91
N THR A 138 0.79 5.30 6.66
CA THR A 138 2.01 5.95 6.17
C THR A 138 2.69 5.10 5.08
N GLN A 139 3.80 5.59 4.53
CA GLN A 139 4.43 5.00 3.34
C GLN A 139 5.04 3.63 3.66
N PHE A 140 4.92 2.66 2.76
CA PHE A 140 5.57 1.37 2.99
C PHE A 140 7.09 1.46 2.93
N HIS A 141 7.77 0.66 3.75
CA HIS A 141 9.24 0.52 3.69
C HIS A 141 9.72 0.25 2.25
N ASP A 142 9.03 -0.62 1.51
CA ASP A 142 9.33 -0.92 0.10
C ASP A 142 9.32 0.33 -0.79
N LEU A 143 8.38 1.26 -0.56
CA LEU A 143 8.32 2.51 -1.33
C LEU A 143 9.55 3.35 -1.06
N VAL A 144 9.96 3.48 0.20
CA VAL A 144 11.14 4.28 0.55
C VAL A 144 12.40 3.66 -0.04
N LEU A 145 12.61 2.36 0.15
CA LEU A 145 13.78 1.66 -0.39
C LEU A 145 13.85 1.75 -1.92
N TYR A 146 12.84 1.20 -2.60
CA TYR A 146 12.92 0.96 -4.04
C TYR A 146 12.62 2.19 -4.89
N ARG A 147 11.88 3.17 -4.36
CA ARG A 147 11.41 4.32 -5.14
C ARG A 147 11.99 5.66 -4.71
N LEU A 148 12.59 5.74 -3.52
CA LEU A 148 13.13 7.00 -2.99
C LEU A 148 14.62 6.95 -2.65
N ILE A 149 15.19 5.76 -2.43
CA ILE A 149 16.62 5.59 -2.20
C ILE A 149 17.29 4.97 -3.43
N GLN A 150 16.93 3.73 -3.80
CA GLN A 150 17.62 2.99 -4.86
C GLN A 150 17.53 3.61 -6.25
N VAL A 151 16.52 4.45 -6.52
CA VAL A 151 16.41 5.17 -7.80
C VAL A 151 17.53 6.20 -7.99
N PHE A 152 18.14 6.68 -6.91
CA PHE A 152 19.25 7.62 -6.93
C PHE A 152 20.61 6.92 -6.79
N ASP A 153 20.64 5.68 -6.30
CA ASP A 153 21.87 4.92 -6.10
C ASP A 153 22.52 4.56 -7.45
N GLN A 154 23.75 5.05 -7.65
CA GLN A 154 24.55 4.80 -8.87
C GLN A 154 25.51 3.62 -8.71
N GLY A 155 25.43 2.90 -7.59
CA GLY A 155 26.27 1.75 -7.26
C GLY A 155 27.52 2.10 -6.44
N PRO A 156 28.34 1.08 -6.10
CA PRO A 156 29.41 1.21 -5.13
C PRO A 156 30.46 2.28 -5.49
N GLY A 157 30.87 3.07 -4.48
CA GLY A 157 31.89 4.10 -4.62
C GLY A 157 31.44 5.37 -5.37
N LYS A 158 30.14 5.53 -5.63
CA LYS A 158 29.54 6.76 -6.18
C LYS A 158 28.71 7.47 -5.10
N PRO A 159 28.78 8.81 -5.00
CA PRO A 159 27.90 9.54 -4.11
C PRO A 159 26.44 9.36 -4.54
N ILE A 160 25.53 9.35 -3.57
CA ILE A 160 24.08 9.34 -3.81
C ILE A 160 23.53 10.75 -3.66
N GLN A 161 22.67 11.15 -4.60
CA GLN A 161 22.00 12.45 -4.56
C GLN A 161 20.55 12.28 -4.11
N ILE A 162 20.23 12.68 -2.88
CA ILE A 162 18.87 12.58 -2.32
C ILE A 162 18.28 13.96 -2.02
N PRO A 163 16.95 14.15 -2.12
CA PRO A 163 16.35 15.43 -1.77
C PRO A 163 16.46 15.73 -0.27
N ALA A 164 16.85 16.96 0.06
CA ALA A 164 17.06 17.39 1.44
C ALA A 164 15.76 17.44 2.25
N GLY A 165 15.87 17.27 3.58
CA GLY A 165 14.80 17.59 4.53
C GLY A 165 13.56 16.69 4.49
N MET A 166 13.56 15.62 3.68
CA MET A 166 12.45 14.65 3.63
C MET A 166 12.45 13.75 4.87
N LYS A 167 11.26 13.53 5.44
CA LYS A 167 11.02 12.64 6.58
C LYS A 167 9.97 11.59 6.25
N PHE A 168 10.14 10.41 6.84
CA PHE A 168 9.26 9.27 6.67
C PHE A 168 8.93 8.66 8.03
N GLN A 169 7.72 8.16 8.16
CA GLN A 169 7.34 7.25 9.23
C GLN A 169 6.92 5.92 8.60
N SER A 170 7.85 5.28 7.90
CA SER A 170 7.50 4.16 7.03
C SER A 170 7.04 2.94 7.82
N ILE A 171 6.08 2.21 7.26
CA ILE A 171 5.38 1.09 7.90
C ILE A 171 5.57 -0.19 7.07
N ASP A 172 5.62 -1.35 7.70
CA ASP A 172 5.63 -2.60 6.95
C ASP A 172 4.24 -2.96 6.41
N LYS A 173 4.21 -3.53 5.20
CA LYS A 173 2.98 -3.99 4.56
C LYS A 173 2.25 -5.06 5.36
N SER A 174 2.97 -5.92 6.09
CA SER A 174 2.40 -6.97 6.94
C SER A 174 1.72 -6.41 8.19
N ASP A 175 2.28 -5.34 8.78
CA ASP A 175 1.66 -4.63 9.91
C ASP A 175 0.40 -3.88 9.47
N THR A 176 0.44 -3.27 8.27
CA THR A 176 -0.74 -2.63 7.67
C THR A 176 -1.83 -3.66 7.36
N ALA A 177 -1.46 -4.81 6.79
CA ALA A 177 -2.40 -5.91 6.54
C ALA A 177 -3.03 -6.42 7.83
N THR A 178 -2.23 -6.57 8.90
CA THR A 178 -2.74 -6.95 10.24
C THR A 178 -3.80 -5.96 10.72
N SER A 179 -3.52 -4.66 10.63
CA SER A 179 -4.44 -3.59 11.04
C SER A 179 -5.75 -3.61 10.23
N VAL A 180 -5.68 -3.84 8.93
CA VAL A 180 -6.88 -4.00 8.08
C VAL A 180 -7.68 -5.24 8.49
N ILE A 181 -7.01 -6.37 8.79
CA ILE A 181 -7.68 -7.61 9.19
C ILE A 181 -8.34 -7.47 10.58
N GLU A 182 -7.76 -6.69 11.47
CA GLU A 182 -8.42 -6.33 12.73
C GLU A 182 -9.70 -5.53 12.49
N LEU A 183 -9.72 -4.62 11.50
CA LEU A 183 -10.96 -3.95 11.10
C LEU A 183 -11.97 -4.91 10.48
N VAL A 184 -11.53 -5.87 9.66
CA VAL A 184 -12.39 -6.94 9.10
C VAL A 184 -13.08 -7.75 10.20
N ALA A 185 -12.35 -8.09 11.26
CA ALA A 185 -12.87 -8.88 12.37
C ALA A 185 -13.85 -8.09 13.27
N ASN A 186 -13.75 -6.76 13.25
CA ASN A 186 -14.60 -5.85 14.02
C ASN A 186 -15.79 -5.36 13.16
N LYS A 187 -16.68 -4.55 13.76
CA LYS A 187 -17.77 -3.92 13.01
C LYS A 187 -17.26 -2.71 12.22
N PRO A 188 -17.91 -2.34 11.10
CA PRO A 188 -17.65 -1.09 10.39
C PRO A 188 -17.68 0.10 11.33
N THR A 189 -16.69 0.97 11.20
CA THR A 189 -16.47 2.10 12.12
C THR A 189 -17.17 3.37 11.66
N TYR A 190 -17.49 3.50 10.37
CA TYR A 190 -17.98 4.74 9.75
C TYR A 190 -17.04 5.94 9.98
N THR A 191 -15.75 5.65 10.17
CA THR A 191 -14.72 6.64 10.47
C THR A 191 -13.45 6.36 9.68
N ILE A 192 -12.56 7.35 9.69
CA ILE A 192 -11.21 7.28 9.18
C ILE A 192 -10.27 7.03 10.36
N THR A 193 -9.48 5.97 10.30
CA THR A 193 -8.37 5.70 11.23
C THR A 193 -7.07 5.95 10.49
N THR A 194 -6.10 6.62 11.13
CA THR A 194 -4.75 6.79 10.57
C THR A 194 -3.75 6.05 11.44
N ILE A 195 -2.86 5.28 10.82
CA ILE A 195 -1.75 4.58 11.47
C ILE A 195 -0.43 4.96 10.81
N GLY A 196 0.61 5.04 11.63
CA GLY A 196 1.98 5.26 11.17
C GLY A 196 2.90 4.13 11.59
N GLY A 197 4.01 3.99 10.86
CA GLY A 197 5.09 3.08 11.25
C GLY A 197 5.72 3.42 12.61
N PRO A 198 6.64 2.58 13.10
CA PRO A 198 7.09 2.65 14.49
C PRO A 198 7.97 3.87 14.82
N GLU A 199 8.55 4.52 13.81
CA GLU A 199 9.57 5.56 14.01
C GLU A 199 9.55 6.60 12.89
N VAL A 200 9.97 7.83 13.19
CA VAL A 200 10.17 8.90 12.21
C VAL A 200 11.65 9.03 11.90
N LEU A 201 12.03 8.84 10.64
CA LEU A 201 13.42 8.94 10.17
C LEU A 201 13.52 9.98 9.05
N THR A 202 14.71 10.56 8.92
CA THR A 202 15.04 11.36 7.74
C THR A 202 15.42 10.43 6.58
N LEU A 203 15.26 10.88 5.33
CA LEU A 203 15.75 10.13 4.17
C LEU A 203 17.26 9.88 4.24
N GLU A 204 18.02 10.80 4.85
CA GLU A 204 19.45 10.64 5.16
C GLU A 204 19.68 9.41 6.04
N ASN A 205 19.06 9.33 7.22
CA ASN A 205 19.27 8.19 8.13
C ASN A 205 18.84 6.86 7.49
N MET A 206 17.74 6.86 6.73
CA MET A 206 17.31 5.66 6.03
C MET A 206 18.29 5.23 4.94
N THR A 207 18.96 6.19 4.28
CA THR A 207 20.01 5.93 3.28
C THR A 207 21.30 5.43 3.94
N GLU A 208 21.68 6.00 5.09
CA GLU A 208 22.81 5.52 5.89
C GLU A 208 22.61 4.05 6.32
N ASP A 209 21.42 3.72 6.83
CA ASP A 209 21.07 2.34 7.20
C ASP A 209 21.10 1.38 6.00
N TYR A 210 20.61 1.83 4.83
CA TYR A 210 20.66 1.05 3.59
C TYR A 210 22.12 0.73 3.16
N PHE A 211 23.01 1.74 3.23
CA PHE A 211 24.42 1.54 2.95
C PHE A 211 25.09 0.64 3.99
N ALA A 212 24.85 0.87 5.27
CA ALA A 212 25.40 0.04 6.34
C ALA A 212 25.03 -1.44 6.17
N GLN A 213 23.78 -1.74 5.79
CA GLN A 213 23.32 -3.11 5.51
C GLN A 213 24.09 -3.77 4.36
N SER A 214 24.54 -2.98 3.39
CA SER A 214 25.26 -3.43 2.20
C SER A 214 26.79 -3.37 2.36
N GLY A 215 27.31 -3.07 3.55
CA GLY A 215 28.74 -2.87 3.80
C GLY A 215 29.32 -1.64 3.09
N ARG A 216 28.46 -0.66 2.83
CA ARG A 216 28.70 0.56 2.07
C ARG A 216 28.65 1.79 2.99
N ASN A 217 29.24 2.89 2.54
CA ASN A 217 29.31 4.15 3.29
C ASN A 217 29.53 5.37 2.38
N GLU A 218 28.92 5.37 1.18
CA GLU A 218 29.12 6.44 0.22
C GLU A 218 28.58 7.79 0.71
N GLU A 219 29.17 8.87 0.19
CA GLU A 219 28.78 10.24 0.47
C GLU A 219 27.33 10.52 0.03
N ILE A 220 26.58 11.19 0.90
CA ILE A 220 25.24 11.70 0.62
C ILE A 220 25.35 13.17 0.21
N VAL A 221 24.89 13.47 -1.00
CA VAL A 221 24.80 14.83 -1.55
C VAL A 221 23.35 15.25 -1.61
N TYR A 222 23.06 16.47 -1.16
CA TYR A 222 21.71 17.00 -1.11
C TYR A 222 21.30 17.71 -2.40
N ILE A 223 20.08 17.44 -2.86
CA ILE A 223 19.43 18.21 -3.92
C ILE A 223 18.20 18.95 -3.39
N GLU A 224 17.90 20.11 -3.98
CA GLU A 224 16.81 20.98 -3.52
C GLU A 224 15.42 20.42 -3.87
N PRO A 225 14.55 20.15 -2.86
CA PRO A 225 13.20 19.65 -3.09
C PRO A 225 12.25 20.79 -3.50
N SER A 226 12.00 20.98 -4.81
CA SER A 226 11.23 22.13 -5.32
C SER A 226 9.81 21.82 -5.84
N THR A 227 9.33 20.58 -5.72
CA THR A 227 8.02 20.16 -6.27
C THR A 227 7.00 19.86 -5.18
N ALA A 228 5.71 19.94 -5.53
CA ALA A 228 4.60 19.57 -4.63
C ALA A 228 4.71 18.11 -4.12
N PHE A 229 5.31 17.22 -4.92
CA PHE A 229 5.61 15.86 -4.48
C PHE A 229 6.56 15.84 -3.28
N TYR A 230 7.64 16.64 -3.31
CA TYR A 230 8.57 16.69 -2.19
C TYR A 230 7.99 17.41 -0.97
N GLN A 231 7.12 18.41 -1.18
CA GLN A 231 6.44 19.12 -0.08
C GLN A 231 5.65 18.17 0.83
N VAL A 232 5.10 17.08 0.30
CA VAL A 232 4.44 16.03 1.09
C VAL A 232 5.36 15.50 2.20
N PHE A 233 6.65 15.33 1.89
CA PHE A 233 7.63 14.69 2.77
C PHE A 233 8.50 15.67 3.54
N THR A 234 8.60 16.94 3.12
CA THR A 234 9.37 17.97 3.84
C THR A 234 8.55 18.73 4.88
N THR A 235 7.22 18.77 4.72
CA THR A 235 6.31 19.44 5.66
C THR A 235 5.83 18.54 6.81
N GLY A 236 6.02 17.23 6.67
CA GLY A 236 5.57 16.23 7.66
C GLY A 236 4.09 15.85 7.55
N ILE A 237 3.38 16.27 6.50
CA ILE A 237 1.98 15.88 6.23
C ILE A 237 1.82 14.35 6.16
N ASN A 238 2.86 13.67 5.68
CA ASN A 238 2.90 12.23 5.49
C ASN A 238 3.13 11.42 6.78
N LEU A 239 3.32 12.07 7.92
CA LEU A 239 3.63 11.48 9.22
C LEU A 239 2.37 11.39 10.11
N CYS A 240 2.38 10.47 11.06
CA CYS A 240 1.35 10.22 12.07
C CYS A 240 1.99 9.68 13.37
N PRO A 241 2.88 10.44 14.05
CA PRO A 241 3.57 9.97 15.26
C PRO A 241 2.61 9.71 16.42
N GLU A 242 1.46 10.39 16.46
CA GLU A 242 0.44 10.22 17.48
C GLU A 242 -0.25 8.84 17.45
N ASN A 243 -0.25 8.17 16.29
CA ASN A 243 -0.81 6.83 16.10
C ASN A 243 0.24 5.86 15.51
N ALA A 244 1.48 5.96 15.99
CA ALA A 244 2.53 5.00 15.66
C ALA A 244 2.16 3.60 16.18
N ILE A 245 2.16 2.60 15.31
CA ILE A 245 1.97 1.21 15.72
C ILE A 245 3.31 0.59 16.11
N LYS A 246 3.25 -0.40 17.00
CA LYS A 246 4.38 -1.30 17.21
C LYS A 246 4.42 -2.24 16.00
N GLY A 247 5.57 -2.35 15.35
CA GLY A 247 5.72 -3.11 14.12
C GLY A 247 7.18 -3.25 13.71
N ILE A 248 7.40 -3.68 12.48
CA ILE A 248 8.73 -3.85 11.90
C ILE A 248 9.35 -2.46 11.66
N THR A 249 10.50 -2.22 12.30
CA THR A 249 11.30 -1.00 12.11
C THR A 249 11.97 -0.98 10.73
N TRP A 250 12.43 0.20 10.29
CA TRP A 250 13.16 0.31 9.02
C TRP A 250 14.40 -0.60 8.99
N GLN A 251 15.17 -0.60 10.08
CA GLN A 251 16.37 -1.43 10.19
C GLN A 251 16.05 -2.94 10.21
N GLN A 252 14.95 -3.34 10.87
CA GLN A 252 14.48 -4.73 10.85
C GLN A 252 14.02 -5.15 9.45
N TYR A 253 13.31 -4.26 8.74
CA TYR A 253 12.91 -4.49 7.34
C TYR A 253 14.13 -4.76 6.44
N LEU A 254 15.16 -3.91 6.51
CA LEU A 254 16.40 -4.10 5.76
C LEU A 254 17.11 -5.43 6.10
N SER A 255 17.16 -5.77 7.40
CA SER A 255 17.74 -7.05 7.85
C SER A 255 16.98 -8.27 7.31
N ASN A 256 15.65 -8.19 7.27
CA ASN A 256 14.80 -9.27 6.76
C ASN A 256 14.98 -9.50 5.25
N LEU A 257 15.19 -8.44 4.47
CA LEU A 257 15.47 -8.56 3.04
C LEU A 257 16.78 -9.32 2.77
N GLN A 258 17.86 -9.01 3.50
CA GLN A 258 19.13 -9.70 3.33
C GLN A 258 19.01 -11.20 3.63
N LEU A 259 18.24 -11.58 4.65
CA LEU A 259 17.97 -12.98 4.95
C LEU A 259 17.22 -13.69 3.81
N GLN A 260 16.30 -13.01 3.14
CA GLN A 260 15.57 -13.56 1.99
C GLN A 260 16.50 -13.76 0.78
N GLU A 261 17.39 -12.81 0.49
CA GLU A 261 18.38 -12.95 -0.59
C GLU A 261 19.41 -14.06 -0.33
N VAL A 262 19.80 -14.28 0.94
CA VAL A 262 20.70 -15.38 1.31
C VAL A 262 20.02 -16.75 1.25
N THR A 263 18.69 -16.80 1.47
CA THR A 263 17.92 -18.06 1.50
C THR A 263 17.31 -18.44 0.16
N THR A 264 17.33 -17.57 -0.85
CA THR A 264 17.05 -17.93 -2.25
C THR A 264 18.36 -18.28 -2.95
N PRO A 265 18.65 -19.57 -3.25
CA PRO A 265 19.83 -19.91 -4.04
C PRO A 265 19.75 -19.21 -5.39
N SER A 266 20.86 -18.64 -5.85
CA SER A 266 20.97 -18.02 -7.17
C SER A 266 20.73 -19.06 -8.27
N GLU A 267 19.48 -19.26 -8.69
CA GLU A 267 19.18 -20.06 -9.87
C GLU A 267 19.57 -19.26 -11.13
N ASN A 268 20.58 -19.79 -11.82
CA ASN A 268 20.99 -19.54 -13.21
C ASN A 268 21.59 -18.18 -13.59
N LYS A 269 22.91 -18.06 -13.38
CA LYS A 269 23.82 -17.52 -14.39
C LYS A 269 24.62 -18.65 -15.06
N SER A 270 23.96 -19.42 -15.91
CA SER A 270 24.61 -20.23 -16.94
C SER A 270 23.60 -20.69 -17.98
N GLY A 271 23.64 -20.11 -19.18
CA GLY A 271 22.89 -20.65 -20.31
C GLY A 271 22.68 -19.68 -21.47
N LEU A 272 23.71 -19.60 -22.32
CA LEU A 272 23.77 -19.06 -23.70
C LEU A 272 23.94 -17.54 -23.88
#